data_AF-A0A8R1HQP0-F1
#
_entry.id   AF-A0A8R1HQP0-F1
#
_cell.length_a   1.000
_cell.length_b   1.000
_cell.length_c   1.000
_cell.angle_alpha   90.00
_cell.angle_beta   90.00
_cell.angle_gamma   90.00
#
_symmetry.space_group_name_H-M   'P 1'
#
loop_
_entity.id
_entity.type
_entity.pdbx_description
1 polymer ?
#
loop_
_entity_poly.entity_id
_entity_poly.type
_entity_poly.pdbx_seq_one_letter_code
_entity_poly.pdbx_strand_id
1 'polypeptide(L)'
;MQQQNRELATAEKLMIMNNDINGLRTSMDRQVTDLMHINNEIKSRPVVDPSKISNANSQLDSKLRDMHNQVMDLQKNLGKEQRDREKDAKGASDGIQRLQDMLRQQELAKQDIMNNLSKKGDVDKGKLNEETRRLDDKINLITAEVTRKMTENQQRSKDDVNSRIAVLENMIRTQTERITENEKEMRLSYEARLAEMTGQLDVALKQISSEKAKQKERFLKVNEALAALEHHLELGNNKIDKLMNSEVQARKLHEKGLLSKMTEIEDKLNNYVGGMNKSIDDMRNGKHNVQMPALDTDALRREMEAISVDKNKLSMEGLLKLEEKMSRVQQGFYHDRKEMNTRLTSLGDGEHVSKIRAQVNKMDALQEDMEKAQDRIRDKVERQIPQDLNELSAKADNIKHQLNTRVDNEEEERYLAIKELQEAFTQLQQNQYGGGKAAASSDAQMKRDVDECKIAIKKLAESVTTVKNVLDKKITDETKRREDDVNSLRRQVGS
;
A
#
# COMPACT_ATOMS: atom_id res chain seq x y z
N MET A 1 -15.36 193.15 61.71
CA MET A 1 -14.76 192.18 60.77
C MET A 1 -14.88 190.81 61.43
N GLN A 2 -15.53 189.82 60.80
CA GLN A 2 -14.98 189.22 59.58
C GLN A 2 -13.63 188.61 59.95
N GLN A 3 -13.45 187.37 59.51
CA GLN A 3 -12.18 186.64 59.58
C GLN A 3 -11.80 186.27 61.02
N GLN A 4 -11.40 185.05 61.30
CA GLN A 4 -11.01 183.92 60.47
C GLN A 4 -11.04 182.83 61.54
N ASN A 5 -12.00 181.91 61.54
CA ASN A 5 -12.16 180.84 60.57
C ASN A 5 -10.80 180.44 60.02
N ARG A 6 -10.27 179.31 60.51
CA ARG A 6 -8.86 178.93 60.27
C ARG A 6 -7.94 179.88 61.03
N GLU A 7 -6.97 179.40 61.76
CA GLU A 7 -6.17 178.20 61.47
C GLU A 7 -6.31 177.28 62.68
N LEU A 8 -7.40 176.49 62.74
CA LEU A 8 -7.49 175.15 62.14
C LEU A 8 -6.26 174.32 62.48
N ALA A 9 -6.51 173.36 63.36
CA ALA A 9 -5.55 172.43 63.93
C ALA A 9 -4.46 173.12 64.74
N THR A 10 -3.79 174.10 64.19
CA THR A 10 -2.36 174.14 64.29
C THR A 10 -1.86 174.81 65.56
N ALA A 11 -0.94 174.27 66.32
CA ALA A 11 -0.35 172.96 66.23
C ALA A 11 -0.86 172.22 67.44
N GLU A 12 -2.11 171.79 67.24
CA GLU A 12 -2.73 170.53 67.63
C GLU A 12 -1.66 169.64 68.16
N LYS A 13 -0.67 169.40 67.28
CA LYS A 13 0.57 168.65 67.42
C LYS A 13 1.37 169.17 68.58
N LEU A 14 0.70 169.12 69.71
CA LEU A 14 0.21 167.88 70.40
C LEU A 14 1.39 167.34 71.16
N MET A 15 2.56 167.89 70.90
CA MET A 15 3.66 167.00 70.75
C MET A 15 4.65 167.38 71.77
N ILE A 16 4.47 166.68 72.87
CA ILE A 16 5.05 165.35 73.06
C ILE A 16 6.48 165.51 73.48
N MET A 17 7.17 166.49 72.93
CA MET A 17 8.15 167.18 73.75
C MET A 17 7.52 168.27 74.62
N ASN A 18 6.30 168.70 74.31
CA ASN A 18 5.25 168.98 75.30
C ASN A 18 4.86 167.76 76.17
N ASN A 19 5.57 166.60 76.16
CA ASN A 19 5.27 165.43 77.02
C ASN A 19 6.39 164.98 77.97
N ASP A 20 7.67 165.33 77.81
CA ASP A 20 8.67 164.61 78.63
C ASP A 20 9.34 165.48 79.70
N ILE A 21 9.43 166.78 79.44
CA ILE A 21 9.36 167.78 80.52
C ILE A 21 7.95 167.77 81.19
N ASN A 22 6.99 167.03 80.59
CA ASN A 22 5.69 166.60 81.12
C ASN A 22 5.73 165.18 81.75
N GLY A 23 6.92 164.58 82.01
CA GLY A 23 7.03 163.24 82.61
C GLY A 23 7.74 163.22 83.96
N LEU A 24 8.89 163.90 84.05
CA LEU A 24 9.72 163.89 85.26
C LEU A 24 9.45 165.05 86.21
N ARG A 25 8.94 166.20 85.72
CA ARG A 25 8.30 167.19 86.60
C ARG A 25 7.06 166.58 87.28
N THR A 26 6.42 165.66 86.58
CA THR A 26 5.31 164.78 86.98
C THR A 26 5.73 163.68 87.97
N SER A 27 7.03 163.37 88.10
CA SER A 27 7.55 162.48 89.15
C SER A 27 7.81 163.20 90.48
N MET A 28 7.88 164.54 90.50
CA MET A 28 8.23 165.33 91.69
C MET A 28 7.09 166.24 92.16
N ASP A 29 6.34 166.90 91.27
CA ASP A 29 5.23 167.79 91.66
C ASP A 29 4.06 167.05 92.30
N ARG A 30 3.92 165.73 92.14
CA ARG A 30 3.00 164.92 92.95
C ARG A 30 3.57 163.63 93.52
N GLN A 31 4.88 163.55 93.73
CA GLN A 31 5.31 163.06 95.05
C GLN A 31 5.22 164.20 96.10
N VAL A 32 5.26 165.47 95.68
CA VAL A 32 5.13 166.64 96.56
C VAL A 32 3.68 167.14 96.74
N THR A 33 2.82 167.15 95.71
CA THR A 33 1.40 167.59 95.82
C THR A 33 0.40 166.45 96.13
N ASP A 34 0.86 165.21 96.29
CA ASP A 34 0.11 164.16 97.00
C ASP A 34 0.53 164.08 98.48
N LEU A 35 1.79 164.41 98.83
CA LEU A 35 2.19 164.60 100.24
C LEU A 35 1.66 165.91 100.85
N MET A 36 1.47 166.99 100.09
CA MET A 36 0.91 168.23 100.64
C MET A 36 -0.58 168.15 100.99
N HIS A 37 -1.28 167.08 100.61
CA HIS A 37 -2.67 166.92 101.02
C HIS A 37 -3.05 165.57 101.61
N ILE A 38 -2.08 164.66 101.70
CA ILE A 38 -1.85 163.93 102.96
C ILE A 38 -1.80 164.91 104.18
N ASN A 39 -1.60 166.24 103.99
CA ASN A 39 -1.61 167.26 105.06
C ASN A 39 -2.92 168.08 105.27
N ASN A 40 -3.81 168.36 104.29
CA ASN A 40 -5.13 168.98 104.59
C ASN A 40 -6.37 168.08 104.43
N GLU A 41 -6.20 166.76 104.52
CA GLU A 41 -7.21 165.85 105.12
C GLU A 41 -6.86 165.43 106.58
N ILE A 42 -5.80 166.01 107.21
CA ILE A 42 -5.50 165.87 108.66
C ILE A 42 -6.18 166.93 109.54
N LYS A 43 -6.63 168.06 109.01
CA LYS A 43 -7.40 169.07 109.79
C LYS A 43 -8.92 168.82 109.76
N SER A 44 -9.39 167.80 109.05
CA SER A 44 -10.40 168.05 108.00
C SER A 44 -10.87 166.74 107.34
N ARG A 45 -12.06 166.18 107.57
CA ARG A 45 -13.34 166.65 108.08
C ARG A 45 -13.73 165.82 109.32
N PRO A 46 -14.39 166.38 110.36
CA PRO A 46 -15.83 166.66 110.30
C PRO A 46 -16.16 168.03 110.95
N VAL A 47 -17.43 168.45 110.93
CA VAL A 47 -17.86 169.68 111.61
C VAL A 47 -18.91 169.28 112.63
N VAL A 48 -18.57 169.21 113.93
CA VAL A 48 -19.47 168.55 114.90
C VAL A 48 -19.52 169.29 116.23
N ASP A 49 -20.41 170.26 116.19
CA ASP A 49 -21.19 170.84 117.27
C ASP A 49 -21.82 169.74 118.16
N PRO A 50 -22.13 170.02 119.44
CA PRO A 50 -22.86 169.12 120.31
C PRO A 50 -24.18 168.71 119.66
N SER A 51 -24.24 167.50 119.08
CA SER A 51 -25.24 166.46 119.43
C SER A 51 -25.43 165.29 118.44
N LYS A 52 -24.88 165.26 117.20
CA LYS A 52 -25.50 164.42 116.14
C LYS A 52 -24.66 163.35 115.38
N ILE A 53 -23.51 162.87 115.87
CA ILE A 53 -22.91 161.57 115.44
C ILE A 53 -23.57 160.42 116.22
N SER A 54 -24.90 160.42 116.28
CA SER A 54 -25.62 159.46 117.10
C SER A 54 -25.76 158.10 116.41
N ASN A 55 -25.75 157.98 115.08
CA ASN A 55 -26.21 156.70 114.49
C ASN A 55 -25.60 156.24 113.16
N ALA A 56 -24.54 156.87 112.65
CA ALA A 56 -23.86 156.34 111.45
C ALA A 56 -22.97 155.11 111.74
N ASN A 57 -22.48 154.95 112.98
CA ASN A 57 -21.49 153.92 113.31
C ASN A 57 -22.05 152.52 113.53
N SER A 58 -23.34 152.35 113.87
CA SER A 58 -23.92 151.01 114.01
C SER A 58 -24.06 150.26 112.67
N GLN A 59 -24.06 150.96 111.53
CA GLN A 59 -24.14 150.35 110.20
C GLN A 59 -22.77 149.99 109.59
N LEU A 60 -21.67 150.63 110.01
CA LEU A 60 -20.32 150.34 109.51
C LEU A 60 -19.71 149.08 110.14
N ASP A 61 -20.02 148.81 111.42
CA ASP A 61 -19.48 147.64 112.15
C ASP A 61 -20.01 146.30 111.64
N SER A 62 -21.21 146.24 111.05
CA SER A 62 -21.73 145.00 110.46
C SER A 62 -21.03 144.67 109.14
N LYS A 63 -20.71 145.67 108.31
CA LYS A 63 -20.03 145.46 107.01
C LYS A 63 -18.55 145.09 107.16
N LEU A 64 -17.88 145.62 108.17
CA LEU A 64 -16.47 145.28 108.46
C LEU A 64 -16.31 143.80 108.89
N ARG A 65 -17.30 143.25 109.60
CA ARG A 65 -17.28 141.85 110.06
C ARG A 65 -17.49 140.86 108.90
N ASP A 66 -18.34 141.17 107.93
CA ASP A 66 -18.56 140.33 106.75
C ASP A 66 -17.36 140.31 105.79
N MET A 67 -16.70 141.46 105.57
CA MET A 67 -15.51 141.52 104.74
C MET A 67 -14.33 140.72 105.31
N HIS A 68 -14.16 140.71 106.62
CA HIS A 68 -13.10 139.93 107.26
C HIS A 68 -13.29 138.41 107.07
N ASN A 69 -14.54 137.94 107.12
CA ASN A 69 -14.85 136.53 106.88
C ASN A 69 -14.58 136.11 105.42
N GLN A 70 -14.89 136.95 104.43
CA GLN A 70 -14.62 136.63 103.01
C GLN A 70 -13.13 136.53 102.66
N VAL A 71 -12.28 137.34 103.30
CA VAL A 71 -10.82 137.32 103.07
C VAL A 71 -10.19 136.04 103.64
N MET A 72 -10.63 135.59 104.82
CA MET A 72 -10.19 134.32 105.41
C MET A 72 -10.56 133.11 104.55
N ASP A 73 -11.76 133.07 103.98
CA ASP A 73 -12.21 131.97 103.12
C ASP A 73 -11.42 131.90 101.80
N LEU A 74 -11.05 133.04 101.21
CA LEU A 74 -10.22 133.09 100.01
C LEU A 74 -8.78 132.58 100.27
N GLN A 75 -8.18 132.95 101.40
CA GLN A 75 -6.87 132.42 101.79
C GLN A 75 -6.89 130.90 101.98
N LYS A 76 -7.96 130.37 102.60
CA LYS A 76 -8.14 128.93 102.79
C LYS A 76 -8.33 128.17 101.48
N ASN A 77 -9.06 128.73 100.52
CA ASN A 77 -9.30 128.10 99.23
C ASN A 77 -8.04 128.07 98.35
N LEU A 78 -7.23 129.14 98.35
CA LEU A 78 -5.98 129.18 97.60
C LEU A 78 -4.98 128.11 98.08
N GLY A 79 -4.86 127.94 99.40
CA GLY A 79 -3.99 126.90 99.99
C GLY A 79 -4.51 125.47 99.84
N LYS A 80 -5.78 125.28 99.46
CA LYS A 80 -6.34 123.97 99.09
C LYS A 80 -6.03 123.64 97.62
N GLU A 81 -6.26 124.60 96.72
CA GLU A 81 -5.99 124.47 95.28
C GLU A 81 -4.50 124.13 94.99
N GLN A 82 -3.59 124.74 95.74
CA GLN A 82 -2.14 124.46 95.63
C GLN A 82 -1.79 123.01 95.99
N ARG A 83 -2.43 122.46 97.04
CA ARG A 83 -2.23 121.07 97.47
C ARG A 83 -2.86 120.06 96.51
N ASP A 84 -4.02 120.38 95.95
CA ASP A 84 -4.70 119.48 95.01
C ASP A 84 -3.90 119.34 93.71
N ARG A 85 -3.29 120.43 93.19
CA ARG A 85 -2.40 120.36 92.02
C ARG A 85 -1.13 119.53 92.23
N GLU A 86 -0.51 119.62 93.40
CA GLU A 86 0.65 118.78 93.74
C GLU A 86 0.28 117.29 93.78
N LYS A 87 -0.93 116.99 94.26
CA LYS A 87 -1.44 115.62 94.35
C LYS A 87 -1.74 115.02 92.98
N ASP A 88 -2.31 115.82 92.07
CA ASP A 88 -2.60 115.41 90.69
C ASP A 88 -1.32 115.22 89.86
N ALA A 89 -0.34 116.13 90.01
CA ALA A 89 0.96 115.98 89.35
C ALA A 89 1.70 114.70 89.77
N LYS A 90 1.60 114.34 91.05
CA LYS A 90 2.17 113.08 91.57
C LYS A 90 1.42 111.86 91.04
N GLY A 91 0.08 111.92 90.97
CA GLY A 91 -0.74 110.85 90.40
C GLY A 91 -0.47 110.59 88.91
N ALA A 92 -0.25 111.65 88.12
CA ALA A 92 0.11 111.53 86.70
C ALA A 92 1.50 110.90 86.51
N SER A 93 2.48 111.28 87.34
CA SER A 93 3.83 110.70 87.31
C SER A 93 3.80 109.20 87.65
N ASP A 94 3.06 108.80 88.67
CA ASP A 94 2.91 107.40 89.06
C ASP A 94 2.18 106.58 87.97
N GLY A 95 1.22 107.18 87.26
CA GLY A 95 0.53 106.56 86.14
C GLY A 95 1.44 106.30 84.93
N ILE A 96 2.31 107.25 84.60
CA ILE A 96 3.31 107.11 83.52
C ILE A 96 4.32 106.01 83.86
N GLN A 97 4.79 105.94 85.11
CA GLN A 97 5.75 104.92 85.54
C GLN A 97 5.17 103.51 85.39
N ARG A 98 3.90 103.29 85.79
CA ARG A 98 3.24 101.98 85.61
C ARG A 98 3.07 101.57 84.16
N LEU A 99 2.78 102.50 83.26
CA LEU A 99 2.68 102.22 81.83
C LEU A 99 4.02 101.86 81.21
N GLN A 100 5.11 102.52 81.65
CA GLN A 100 6.47 102.16 81.24
C GLN A 100 6.86 100.76 81.73
N ASP A 101 6.52 100.40 82.98
CA ASP A 101 6.78 99.06 83.52
C ASP A 101 5.96 97.97 82.81
N MET A 102 4.70 98.24 82.47
CA MET A 102 3.86 97.33 81.68
C MET A 102 4.42 97.11 80.27
N LEU A 103 4.85 98.17 79.57
CA LEU A 103 5.48 98.06 78.25
C LEU A 103 6.74 97.20 78.31
N ARG A 104 7.57 97.41 79.34
CA ARG A 104 8.80 96.64 79.54
C ARG A 104 8.52 95.17 79.84
N GLN A 105 7.48 94.86 80.62
CA GLN A 105 7.03 93.48 80.83
C GLN A 105 6.47 92.84 79.56
N GLN A 106 5.75 93.60 78.73
CA GLN A 106 5.20 93.10 77.47
C GLN A 106 6.32 92.79 76.45
N GLU A 107 7.38 93.60 76.41
CA GLU A 107 8.57 93.33 75.60
C GLU A 107 9.35 92.11 76.07
N LEU A 108 9.52 91.94 77.39
CA LEU A 108 10.11 90.72 77.95
C LEU A 108 9.27 89.48 77.62
N ALA A 109 7.94 89.55 77.77
CA ALA A 109 7.04 88.45 77.41
C ALA A 109 7.09 88.12 75.90
N LYS A 110 7.14 89.14 75.04
CA LYS A 110 7.30 88.95 73.58
C LYS A 110 8.64 88.29 73.24
N GLN A 111 9.72 88.70 73.91
CA GLN A 111 11.04 88.13 73.70
C GLN A 111 11.10 86.68 74.17
N ASP A 112 10.49 86.35 75.30
CA ASP A 112 10.37 84.98 75.79
C ASP A 112 9.54 84.09 74.86
N ILE A 113 8.43 84.62 74.30
CA ILE A 113 7.64 83.90 73.30
C ILE A 113 8.46 83.65 72.02
N MET A 114 9.20 84.64 71.52
CA MET A 114 10.08 84.44 70.36
C MET A 114 11.18 83.41 70.63
N ASN A 115 11.83 83.48 71.80
CA ASN A 115 12.87 82.53 72.18
C ASN A 115 12.31 81.11 72.30
N ASN A 116 11.12 80.94 72.86
CA ASN A 116 10.47 79.64 72.98
C ASN A 116 10.00 79.09 71.62
N LEU A 117 9.50 79.94 70.71
CA LEU A 117 9.16 79.55 69.35
C LEU A 117 10.39 79.14 68.54
N SER A 118 11.50 79.88 68.66
CA SER A 118 12.77 79.53 68.01
C SER A 118 13.29 78.19 68.52
N LYS A 119 13.38 78.00 69.85
CA LYS A 119 13.81 76.74 70.45
C LYS A 119 12.90 75.57 70.06
N LYS A 120 11.59 75.78 70.05
CA LYS A 120 10.63 74.75 69.62
C LYS A 120 10.78 74.43 68.13
N GLY A 121 10.96 75.44 67.28
CA GLY A 121 11.22 75.26 65.85
C GLY A 121 12.49 74.47 65.57
N ASP A 122 13.58 74.73 66.32
CA ASP A 122 14.83 73.97 66.20
C ASP A 122 14.68 72.51 66.66
N VAL A 123 13.95 72.28 67.76
CA VAL A 123 13.65 70.93 68.27
C VAL A 123 12.77 70.16 67.29
N ASP A 124 11.71 70.77 66.76
CA ASP A 124 10.80 70.13 65.81
C ASP A 124 11.50 69.85 64.47
N LYS A 125 12.36 70.77 64.01
CA LYS A 125 13.24 70.53 62.84
C LYS A 125 14.23 69.39 63.10
N GLY A 126 14.80 69.31 64.30
CA GLY A 126 15.68 68.22 64.72
C GLY A 126 14.95 66.87 64.70
N LYS A 127 13.73 66.80 65.24
CA LYS A 127 12.88 65.60 65.22
C LYS A 127 12.50 65.18 63.79
N LEU A 128 12.09 66.13 62.95
CA LEU A 128 11.76 65.88 61.54
C LEU A 128 12.98 65.36 60.78
N ASN A 129 14.16 65.95 60.97
CA ASN A 129 15.39 65.47 60.35
C ASN A 129 15.77 64.06 60.82
N GLU A 130 15.62 63.77 62.12
CA GLU A 130 15.89 62.44 62.68
C GLU A 130 14.89 61.39 62.17
N GLU A 131 13.61 61.76 62.06
CA GLU A 131 12.57 60.91 61.49
C GLU A 131 12.77 60.70 59.99
N THR A 132 13.22 61.73 59.27
CA THR A 132 13.61 61.62 57.85
C THR A 132 14.77 60.66 57.69
N ARG A 133 15.83 60.78 58.51
CA ARG A 133 16.95 59.82 58.53
C ARG A 133 16.49 58.40 58.85
N ARG A 134 15.64 58.22 59.86
CA ARG A 134 15.09 56.91 60.20
C ARG A 134 14.26 56.31 59.08
N LEU A 135 13.48 57.14 58.38
CA LEU A 135 12.70 56.70 57.21
C LEU A 135 13.63 56.33 56.06
N ASP A 136 14.66 57.12 55.78
CA ASP A 136 15.66 56.82 54.77
C ASP A 136 16.41 55.51 55.08
N ASP A 137 16.82 55.30 56.33
CA ASP A 137 17.46 54.05 56.78
C ASP A 137 16.52 52.85 56.59
N LYS A 138 15.23 53.01 56.91
CA LYS A 138 14.20 51.98 56.67
C LYS A 138 13.99 51.73 55.19
N ILE A 139 13.92 52.77 54.36
CA ILE A 139 13.78 52.66 52.91
C ILE A 139 14.99 51.93 52.33
N ASN A 140 16.20 52.29 52.75
CA ASN A 140 17.43 51.64 52.32
C ASN A 140 17.47 50.17 52.74
N LEU A 141 17.05 49.84 53.97
CA LEU A 141 17.02 48.47 54.46
C LEU A 141 15.96 47.62 53.73
N ILE A 142 14.77 48.17 53.48
CA ILE A 142 13.73 47.52 52.67
C ILE A 142 14.21 47.33 51.23
N THR A 143 14.83 48.34 50.64
CA THR A 143 15.37 48.29 49.26
C THR A 143 16.46 47.23 49.15
N ALA A 144 17.37 47.16 50.12
CA ALA A 144 18.41 46.14 50.18
C ALA A 144 17.80 44.73 50.32
N GLU A 145 16.80 44.56 51.19
CA GLU A 145 16.12 43.27 51.38
C GLU A 145 15.33 42.83 50.14
N VAL A 146 14.61 43.76 49.49
CA VAL A 146 13.88 43.49 48.24
C VAL A 146 14.86 43.13 47.12
N THR A 147 15.96 43.88 46.99
CA THR A 147 17.00 43.60 46.00
C THR A 147 17.60 42.22 46.26
N ARG A 148 17.96 41.92 47.51
CA ARG A 148 18.50 40.61 47.90
C ARG A 148 17.52 39.49 47.58
N LYS A 149 16.25 39.59 48.01
CA LYS A 149 15.22 38.58 47.73
C LYS A 149 14.97 38.42 46.23
N MET A 150 14.99 39.51 45.47
CA MET A 150 14.84 39.48 44.02
C MET A 150 16.01 38.74 43.37
N THR A 151 17.26 39.05 43.76
CA THR A 151 18.46 38.35 43.27
C THR A 151 18.46 36.88 43.66
N GLU A 152 18.11 36.54 44.91
CA GLU A 152 18.00 35.16 45.37
C GLU A 152 16.91 34.38 44.63
N ASN A 153 15.73 34.97 44.43
CA ASN A 153 14.66 34.35 43.65
C ASN A 153 15.04 34.17 42.19
N GLN A 154 15.69 35.16 41.58
CA GLN A 154 16.17 35.07 40.20
C GLN A 154 17.23 33.99 40.05
N GLN A 155 18.16 33.89 41.01
CA GLN A 155 19.18 32.85 41.04
C GLN A 155 18.57 31.46 41.23
N ARG A 156 17.65 31.29 42.20
CA ARG A 156 16.92 30.03 42.39
C ARG A 156 16.12 29.61 41.16
N SER A 157 15.44 30.56 40.51
CA SER A 157 14.69 30.28 39.28
C SER A 157 15.62 29.87 38.14
N LYS A 158 16.78 30.54 38.00
CA LYS A 158 17.81 30.18 37.02
C LYS A 158 18.37 28.78 37.28
N ASP A 159 18.65 28.45 38.54
CA ASP A 159 19.19 27.14 38.94
C ASP A 159 18.16 26.01 38.73
N ASP A 160 16.87 26.25 39.02
CA ASP A 160 15.78 25.30 38.72
C ASP A 160 15.64 25.06 37.22
N VAL A 161 15.65 26.13 36.41
CA VAL A 161 15.59 26.02 34.95
C VAL A 161 16.81 25.27 34.40
N ASN A 162 18.02 25.57 34.88
CA ASN A 162 19.23 24.87 34.47
C ASN A 162 19.21 23.38 34.86
N SER A 163 18.71 23.06 36.05
CA SER A 163 18.54 21.66 36.50
C SER A 163 17.57 20.91 35.59
N ARG A 164 16.41 21.51 35.26
CA ARG A 164 15.44 20.92 34.33
C ARG A 164 16.01 20.73 32.93
N ILE A 165 16.78 21.70 32.41
CA ILE A 165 17.46 21.58 31.12
C ILE A 165 18.44 20.40 31.15
N ALA A 166 19.28 20.29 32.18
CA ALA A 166 20.24 19.19 32.30
C ALA A 166 19.55 17.81 32.33
N VAL A 167 18.43 17.68 33.05
CA VAL A 167 17.62 16.45 33.06
C VAL A 167 17.05 16.14 31.68
N LEU A 168 16.48 17.13 30.99
CA LEU A 168 15.92 16.96 29.65
C LEU A 168 17.00 16.58 28.63
N GLU A 169 18.15 17.23 28.66
CA GLU A 169 19.28 16.88 27.78
C GLU A 169 19.76 15.44 28.03
N ASN A 170 19.80 14.99 29.28
CA ASN A 170 20.20 13.62 29.61
C ASN A 170 19.14 12.60 29.13
N MET A 171 17.85 12.91 29.29
CA MET A 171 16.76 12.09 28.77
C MET A 171 16.82 11.98 27.24
N ILE A 172 17.03 13.10 26.54
CA ILE A 172 17.18 13.12 25.08
C ILE A 172 18.38 12.28 24.66
N ARG A 173 19.55 12.46 25.28
CA ARG A 173 20.75 11.65 24.99
C ARG A 173 20.48 10.16 25.15
N THR A 174 19.91 9.75 26.29
CA THR A 174 19.59 8.35 26.57
C THR A 174 18.57 7.78 25.56
N GLN A 175 17.58 8.59 25.17
CA GLN A 175 16.60 8.18 24.17
C GLN A 175 17.22 8.02 22.78
N THR A 176 18.10 8.95 22.38
CA THR A 176 18.83 8.87 21.11
C THR A 176 19.73 7.64 21.07
N GLU A 177 20.45 7.33 22.16
CA GLU A 177 21.26 6.11 22.27
C GLU A 177 20.42 4.85 22.11
N ARG A 178 19.28 4.76 22.81
CA ARG A 178 18.34 3.63 22.66
C ARG A 178 17.79 3.49 21.25
N ILE A 179 17.43 4.60 20.59
CA ILE A 179 16.96 4.57 19.20
C ILE A 179 18.06 4.01 18.29
N THR A 180 19.30 4.50 18.44
CA THR A 180 20.44 4.08 17.63
C THR A 180 20.77 2.60 17.84
N GLU A 181 20.69 2.12 19.07
CA GLU A 181 20.90 0.70 19.42
C GLU A 181 19.80 -0.19 18.82
N ASN A 182 18.53 0.20 18.95
CA ASN A 182 17.40 -0.50 18.34
C ASN A 182 17.49 -0.53 16.80
N GLU A 183 17.89 0.57 16.16
CA GLU A 183 18.09 0.62 14.71
C GLU A 183 19.21 -0.33 14.27
N LYS A 184 20.31 -0.38 15.03
CA LYS A 184 21.42 -1.29 14.76
C LYS A 184 20.99 -2.75 14.92
N GLU A 185 20.24 -3.09 15.97
CA GLU A 185 19.73 -4.44 16.19
C GLU A 185 18.75 -4.86 15.08
N MET A 186 17.81 -3.99 14.72
CA MET A 186 16.89 -4.25 13.60
C MET A 186 17.65 -4.46 12.29
N ARG A 187 18.64 -3.62 12.00
CA ARG A 187 19.47 -3.77 10.79
C ARG A 187 20.20 -5.11 10.76
N LEU A 188 20.84 -5.52 11.86
CA LEU A 188 21.51 -6.82 11.95
C LEU A 188 20.53 -7.99 11.78
N SER A 189 19.33 -7.89 12.35
CA SER A 189 18.26 -8.88 12.20
C SER A 189 17.80 -9.00 10.74
N TYR A 190 17.59 -7.87 10.05
CA TYR A 190 17.23 -7.87 8.63
C TYR A 190 18.36 -8.41 7.73
N GLU A 191 19.61 -8.04 8.00
CA GLU A 191 20.77 -8.56 7.27
C GLU A 191 20.89 -10.10 7.44
N ALA A 192 20.70 -10.62 8.65
CA ALA A 192 20.70 -12.06 8.92
C ALA A 192 19.57 -12.78 8.17
N ARG A 193 18.35 -12.23 8.19
CA ARG A 193 17.20 -12.80 7.47
C ARG A 193 17.38 -12.75 5.96
N LEU A 194 17.97 -11.69 5.42
CA LEU A 194 18.31 -11.60 4.00
C LEU A 194 19.34 -12.65 3.60
N ALA A 195 20.37 -12.85 4.42
CA ALA A 195 21.38 -13.88 4.19
C ALA A 195 20.77 -15.30 4.18
N GLU A 196 19.86 -15.58 5.12
CA GLU A 196 19.13 -16.85 5.17
C GLU A 196 18.28 -17.07 3.92
N MET A 197 17.46 -16.08 3.52
CA MET A 197 16.64 -16.18 2.32
C MET A 197 17.49 -16.36 1.06
N THR A 198 18.63 -15.67 0.97
CA THR A 198 19.57 -15.84 -0.15
C THR A 198 20.13 -17.26 -0.18
N GLY A 199 20.50 -17.82 0.96
CA GLY A 199 20.93 -19.21 1.07
C GLY A 199 19.85 -20.22 0.65
N GLN A 200 18.60 -20.00 1.06
CA GLN A 200 17.46 -20.83 0.64
C GLN A 200 17.23 -20.77 -0.87
N LEU A 201 17.33 -19.58 -1.47
CA LEU A 201 17.21 -19.37 -2.91
C LEU A 201 18.28 -20.16 -3.69
N ASP A 202 19.54 -20.11 -3.23
CA ASP A 202 20.65 -20.84 -3.84
C ASP A 202 20.45 -22.36 -3.79
N VAL A 203 19.93 -22.89 -2.67
CA VAL A 203 19.58 -24.31 -2.53
C VAL A 203 18.48 -24.69 -3.52
N ALA A 204 17.42 -23.88 -3.61
CA ALA A 204 16.31 -24.11 -4.54
C ALA A 204 16.79 -24.11 -6.01
N LEU A 205 17.65 -23.14 -6.39
CA LEU A 205 18.23 -23.08 -7.73
C LEU A 205 19.08 -24.31 -8.07
N LYS A 206 19.90 -24.78 -7.12
CA LYS A 206 20.68 -26.02 -7.28
C LYS A 206 19.76 -27.24 -7.46
N GLN A 207 18.68 -27.32 -6.69
CA GLN A 207 17.71 -28.42 -6.80
C GLN A 207 17.00 -28.42 -8.15
N ILE A 208 16.54 -27.26 -8.63
CA ILE A 208 15.93 -27.10 -9.96
C ILE A 208 16.90 -27.54 -11.07
N SER A 209 18.16 -27.10 -11.00
CA SER A 209 19.19 -27.48 -11.98
C SER A 209 19.42 -29.00 -12.01
N SER A 210 19.55 -29.61 -10.83
CA SER A 210 19.69 -31.07 -10.70
C SER A 210 18.50 -31.82 -11.29
N GLU A 211 17.27 -31.39 -10.98
CA GLU A 211 16.07 -32.08 -11.45
C GLU A 211 15.88 -31.93 -12.97
N LYS A 212 16.23 -30.77 -13.53
CA LYS A 212 16.28 -30.53 -14.98
C LYS A 212 17.29 -31.47 -15.67
N ALA A 213 18.46 -31.70 -15.06
CA ALA A 213 19.44 -32.64 -15.58
C ALA A 213 18.91 -34.09 -15.59
N LYS A 214 18.29 -34.54 -14.49
CA LYS A 214 17.66 -35.87 -14.41
C LYS A 214 16.53 -36.05 -15.42
N GLN A 215 15.67 -35.04 -15.58
CA GLN A 215 14.60 -35.07 -16.58
C GLN A 215 15.17 -35.19 -17.99
N LYS A 216 16.21 -34.42 -18.32
CA LYS A 216 16.90 -34.52 -19.62
C LYS A 216 17.44 -35.94 -19.86
N GLU A 217 18.05 -36.57 -18.85
CA GLU A 217 18.52 -37.95 -18.95
C GLU A 217 17.37 -38.95 -19.17
N ARG A 218 16.24 -38.80 -18.46
CA ARG A 218 15.05 -39.64 -18.66
C ARG A 218 14.49 -39.50 -20.07
N PHE A 219 14.40 -38.28 -20.59
CA PHE A 219 13.96 -38.04 -21.96
C PHE A 219 14.87 -38.68 -23.00
N LEU A 220 16.20 -38.63 -22.80
CA LEU A 220 17.15 -39.31 -23.67
C LEU A 220 16.93 -40.83 -23.68
N LYS A 221 16.75 -41.46 -22.51
CA LYS A 221 16.46 -42.90 -22.41
C LYS A 221 15.14 -43.29 -23.09
N VAL A 222 14.10 -42.46 -22.97
CA VAL A 222 12.81 -42.70 -23.66
C VAL A 222 13.00 -42.60 -25.18
N ASN A 223 13.74 -41.60 -25.67
CA ASN A 223 14.03 -41.47 -27.10
C ASN A 223 14.84 -42.66 -27.64
N GLU A 224 15.83 -43.14 -26.89
CA GLU A 224 16.61 -44.34 -27.24
C GLU A 224 15.71 -45.59 -27.28
N ALA A 225 14.82 -45.77 -26.30
CA ALA A 225 13.88 -46.88 -26.27
C ALA A 225 12.87 -46.82 -27.44
N LEU A 226 12.39 -45.63 -27.81
CA LEU A 226 11.52 -45.43 -28.97
C LEU A 226 12.24 -45.78 -30.27
N ALA A 227 13.46 -45.29 -30.47
CA ALA A 227 14.25 -45.62 -31.66
C ALA A 227 14.54 -47.13 -31.77
N ALA A 228 14.82 -47.80 -30.64
CA ALA A 228 15.00 -49.24 -30.60
C ALA A 228 13.71 -50.00 -30.95
N LEU A 229 12.55 -49.54 -30.46
CA LEU A 229 11.26 -50.12 -30.78
C LEU A 229 10.91 -49.97 -32.27
N GLU A 230 11.12 -48.79 -32.85
CA GLU A 230 10.92 -48.53 -34.28
C GLU A 230 11.78 -49.48 -35.13
N HIS A 231 13.07 -49.61 -34.79
CA HIS A 231 13.97 -50.53 -35.47
C HIS A 231 13.54 -52.00 -35.32
N HIS A 232 13.04 -52.41 -34.14
CA HIS A 232 12.51 -53.76 -33.94
C HIS A 232 11.24 -54.04 -34.76
N LEU A 233 10.34 -53.06 -34.89
CA LEU A 233 9.15 -53.18 -35.74
C LEU A 233 9.53 -53.27 -37.22
N GLU A 234 10.50 -52.47 -37.66
CA GLU A 234 10.99 -52.52 -39.05
C GLU A 234 11.66 -53.86 -39.37
N LEU A 235 12.51 -54.37 -38.47
CA LEU A 235 13.10 -55.72 -38.60
C LEU A 235 12.02 -56.81 -38.59
N GLY A 236 11.00 -56.67 -37.73
CA GLY A 236 9.86 -57.58 -37.65
C GLY A 236 9.10 -57.65 -38.98
N ASN A 237 8.73 -56.50 -39.54
CA ASN A 237 8.07 -56.40 -40.85
C ASN A 237 8.92 -57.00 -41.96
N ASN A 238 10.21 -56.65 -42.03
CA ASN A 238 11.13 -57.20 -43.02
C ASN A 238 11.25 -58.74 -42.94
N LYS A 239 11.19 -59.31 -41.73
CA LYS A 239 11.21 -60.76 -41.52
C LYS A 239 9.88 -61.41 -41.95
N ILE A 240 8.75 -60.80 -41.63
CA ILE A 240 7.43 -61.24 -42.06
C ILE A 240 7.34 -61.23 -43.59
N ASP A 241 7.78 -60.15 -44.25
CA ASP A 241 7.76 -60.04 -45.71
C ASP A 241 8.64 -61.09 -46.38
N LYS A 242 9.85 -61.35 -45.84
CA LYS A 242 10.72 -62.43 -46.35
C LYS A 242 10.08 -63.80 -46.20
N LEU A 243 9.51 -64.11 -45.03
CA LEU A 243 8.84 -65.37 -44.79
C LEU A 243 7.61 -65.53 -45.70
N MET A 244 6.78 -64.50 -45.81
CA MET A 244 5.60 -64.49 -46.67
C MET A 244 5.98 -64.69 -48.15
N ASN A 245 7.00 -63.98 -48.64
CA ASN A 245 7.48 -64.14 -50.01
C ASN A 245 8.04 -65.55 -50.25
N SER A 246 8.80 -66.11 -49.31
CA SER A 246 9.31 -67.48 -49.42
C SER A 246 8.20 -68.53 -49.46
N GLU A 247 7.17 -68.36 -48.62
CA GLU A 247 6.00 -69.24 -48.59
C GLU A 247 5.19 -69.13 -49.88
N VAL A 248 4.96 -67.91 -50.39
CA VAL A 248 4.28 -67.70 -51.68
C VAL A 248 5.05 -68.35 -52.82
N GLN A 249 6.37 -68.23 -52.86
CA GLN A 249 7.19 -68.89 -53.88
C GLN A 249 7.15 -70.41 -53.77
N ALA A 250 7.23 -70.96 -52.55
CA ALA A 250 7.12 -72.39 -52.31
C ALA A 250 5.75 -72.93 -52.78
N ARG A 251 4.65 -72.24 -52.46
CA ARG A 251 3.30 -72.59 -52.94
C ARG A 251 3.20 -72.54 -54.45
N LYS A 252 3.69 -71.49 -55.11
CA LYS A 252 3.70 -71.42 -56.58
C LYS A 252 4.48 -72.58 -57.23
N LEU A 253 5.59 -72.99 -56.63
CA LEU A 253 6.36 -74.13 -57.12
C LEU A 253 5.57 -75.45 -56.95
N HIS A 254 4.93 -75.63 -55.79
CA HIS A 254 4.05 -76.79 -55.53
C HIS A 254 2.85 -76.83 -56.49
N GLU A 255 2.21 -75.69 -56.74
CA GLU A 255 1.12 -75.52 -57.71
C GLU A 255 1.53 -75.96 -59.11
N LYS A 256 2.66 -75.43 -59.60
CA LYS A 256 3.20 -75.81 -60.90
C LYS A 256 3.48 -77.32 -60.97
N GLY A 257 4.05 -77.90 -59.91
CA GLY A 257 4.34 -79.33 -59.84
C GLY A 257 3.09 -80.21 -59.90
N LEU A 258 2.04 -79.86 -59.16
CA LEU A 258 0.78 -80.63 -59.15
C LEU A 258 0.01 -80.51 -60.46
N LEU A 259 -0.05 -79.31 -61.06
CA LEU A 259 -0.65 -79.11 -62.39
C LEU A 259 0.13 -79.86 -63.48
N SER A 260 1.46 -79.93 -63.38
CA SER A 260 2.29 -80.74 -64.28
C SER A 260 1.92 -82.23 -64.18
N LYS A 261 1.85 -82.78 -62.95
CA LYS A 261 1.42 -84.18 -62.74
C LYS A 261 0.04 -84.46 -63.32
N MET A 262 -0.89 -83.52 -63.19
CA MET A 262 -2.22 -83.67 -63.79
C MET A 262 -2.17 -83.67 -65.32
N THR A 263 -1.29 -82.88 -65.93
CA THR A 263 -1.00 -82.92 -67.38
C THR A 263 -0.41 -84.27 -67.78
N GLU A 264 0.54 -84.81 -67.01
CA GLU A 264 1.12 -86.11 -67.29
C GLU A 264 0.09 -87.25 -67.19
N ILE A 265 -0.82 -87.18 -66.22
CA ILE A 265 -1.95 -88.11 -66.11
C ILE A 265 -2.86 -88.00 -67.34
N GLU A 266 -3.24 -86.78 -67.73
CA GLU A 266 -4.03 -86.52 -68.94
C GLU A 266 -3.38 -87.12 -70.18
N ASP A 267 -2.08 -86.89 -70.39
CA ASP A 267 -1.32 -87.42 -71.52
C ASP A 267 -1.25 -88.96 -71.50
N LYS A 268 -1.00 -89.57 -70.33
CA LYS A 268 -1.00 -91.04 -70.17
C LYS A 268 -2.37 -91.64 -70.52
N LEU A 269 -3.45 -91.02 -70.06
CA LEU A 269 -4.81 -91.46 -70.36
C LEU A 269 -5.15 -91.30 -71.84
N ASN A 270 -4.84 -90.16 -72.44
CA ASN A 270 -5.08 -89.89 -73.86
C ASN A 270 -4.30 -90.87 -74.75
N ASN A 271 -3.04 -91.15 -74.43
CA ASN A 271 -2.24 -92.14 -75.16
C ASN A 271 -2.82 -93.56 -75.03
N TYR A 272 -3.26 -93.94 -73.84
CA TYR A 272 -3.88 -95.24 -73.60
C TYR A 272 -5.20 -95.39 -74.36
N VAL A 273 -6.09 -94.39 -74.27
CA VAL A 273 -7.35 -94.34 -75.01
C VAL A 273 -7.10 -94.39 -76.52
N GLY A 274 -6.14 -93.62 -77.04
CA GLY A 274 -5.74 -93.64 -78.45
C GLY A 274 -5.27 -95.02 -78.90
N GLY A 275 -4.45 -95.70 -78.08
CA GLY A 275 -4.01 -97.08 -78.33
C GLY A 275 -5.15 -98.09 -78.29
N MET A 276 -6.12 -97.91 -77.39
CA MET A 276 -7.31 -98.76 -77.27
C MET A 276 -8.23 -98.59 -78.47
N ASN A 277 -8.49 -97.35 -78.89
CA ASN A 277 -9.27 -97.05 -80.09
C ASN A 277 -8.64 -97.68 -81.34
N LYS A 278 -7.31 -97.55 -81.51
CA LYS A 278 -6.59 -98.22 -82.61
C LYS A 278 -6.73 -99.74 -82.55
N SER A 279 -6.69 -100.32 -81.36
CA SER A 279 -6.85 -101.77 -81.17
C SER A 279 -8.27 -102.24 -81.52
N ILE A 280 -9.28 -101.47 -81.13
CA ILE A 280 -10.69 -101.69 -81.50
C ILE A 280 -10.87 -101.61 -83.02
N ASP A 281 -10.27 -100.60 -83.67
CA ASP A 281 -10.34 -100.43 -85.12
C ASP A 281 -9.59 -101.54 -85.89
N ASP A 282 -8.43 -101.97 -85.41
CA ASP A 282 -7.67 -103.08 -85.99
C ASP A 282 -8.45 -104.40 -85.90
N MET A 283 -9.15 -104.65 -84.79
CA MET A 283 -10.06 -105.81 -84.66
C MET A 283 -11.27 -105.69 -85.59
N ARG A 284 -11.87 -104.50 -85.71
CA ARG A 284 -12.98 -104.25 -86.64
C ARG A 284 -12.58 -104.55 -88.08
N ASN A 285 -11.33 -104.27 -88.43
CA ASN A 285 -10.75 -104.54 -89.75
C ASN A 285 -10.27 -106.01 -89.93
N GLY A 286 -10.55 -106.90 -88.97
CA GLY A 286 -10.26 -108.33 -89.08
C GLY A 286 -8.81 -108.73 -88.78
N LYS A 287 -7.99 -107.87 -88.15
CA LYS A 287 -6.65 -108.28 -87.70
C LYS A 287 -6.77 -109.14 -86.44
N HIS A 288 -6.21 -110.35 -86.49
CA HIS A 288 -6.29 -111.30 -85.37
C HIS A 288 -5.15 -111.15 -84.34
N ASN A 289 -4.06 -110.45 -84.66
CA ASN A 289 -2.93 -110.26 -83.74
C ASN A 289 -2.80 -108.80 -83.29
N VAL A 290 -3.82 -108.29 -82.59
CA VAL A 290 -3.84 -106.91 -82.09
C VAL A 290 -3.10 -106.82 -80.75
N GLN A 291 -2.07 -105.98 -80.70
CA GLN A 291 -1.33 -105.70 -79.47
C GLN A 291 -2.13 -104.73 -78.60
N MET A 292 -2.46 -105.16 -77.37
CA MET A 292 -3.16 -104.31 -76.41
C MET A 292 -2.20 -103.31 -75.79
N PRO A 293 -2.59 -102.02 -75.70
CA PRO A 293 -1.84 -101.06 -74.90
C PRO A 293 -1.89 -101.48 -73.43
N ALA A 294 -0.80 -101.24 -72.71
CA ALA A 294 -0.73 -101.47 -71.28
C ALA A 294 -0.83 -100.13 -70.55
N LEU A 295 -1.69 -100.07 -69.53
CA LEU A 295 -1.76 -98.97 -68.59
C LEU A 295 -1.38 -99.48 -67.21
N ASP A 296 -0.45 -98.79 -66.56
CA ASP A 296 -0.20 -98.99 -65.14
C ASP A 296 -1.24 -98.19 -64.34
N THR A 297 -2.37 -98.85 -64.08
CA THR A 297 -3.49 -98.28 -63.31
C THR A 297 -3.08 -97.97 -61.87
N ASP A 298 -2.15 -98.73 -61.30
CA ASP A 298 -1.68 -98.54 -59.92
C ASP A 298 -0.75 -97.33 -59.80
N ALA A 299 0.08 -97.07 -60.82
CA ALA A 299 0.85 -95.83 -60.91
C ALA A 299 -0.06 -94.60 -61.02
N LEU A 300 -1.06 -94.62 -61.89
CA LEU A 300 -2.01 -93.51 -62.05
C LEU A 300 -2.84 -93.26 -60.79
N ARG A 301 -3.32 -94.32 -60.14
CA ARG A 301 -4.02 -94.23 -58.87
C ARG A 301 -3.15 -93.57 -57.79
N ARG A 302 -1.88 -93.97 -57.68
CA ARG A 302 -0.93 -93.35 -56.74
C ARG A 302 -0.66 -91.87 -57.06
N GLU A 303 -0.57 -91.51 -58.33
CA GLU A 303 -0.40 -90.11 -58.74
C GLU A 303 -1.64 -89.27 -58.39
N MET A 304 -2.85 -89.78 -58.63
CA MET A 304 -4.10 -89.11 -58.26
C MET A 304 -4.28 -88.97 -56.75
N GLU A 305 -3.92 -90.00 -55.98
CA GLU A 305 -3.94 -89.93 -54.52
C GLU A 305 -2.91 -88.94 -53.98
N ALA A 306 -1.70 -88.91 -54.56
CA ALA A 306 -0.67 -87.93 -54.21
C ALA A 306 -1.15 -86.48 -54.46
N ILE A 307 -1.84 -86.23 -55.57
CA ILE A 307 -2.46 -84.92 -55.85
C ILE A 307 -3.51 -84.57 -54.79
N SER A 308 -4.37 -85.53 -54.42
CA SER A 308 -5.40 -85.33 -53.40
C SER A 308 -4.84 -85.06 -52.01
N VAL A 309 -3.72 -85.70 -51.64
CA VAL A 309 -3.02 -85.47 -50.36
C VAL A 309 -2.34 -84.11 -50.34
N ASP A 310 -1.70 -83.71 -51.44
CA ASP A 310 -0.96 -82.45 -51.53
C ASP A 310 -1.86 -81.23 -51.81
N LYS A 311 -3.20 -81.41 -51.92
CA LYS A 311 -4.16 -80.32 -52.18
C LYS A 311 -4.06 -79.15 -51.20
N ASN A 312 -3.66 -79.41 -49.95
CA ASN A 312 -3.50 -78.37 -48.92
C ASN A 312 -2.32 -77.41 -49.18
N LYS A 313 -1.43 -77.75 -50.12
CA LYS A 313 -0.26 -76.92 -50.50
C LYS A 313 -0.58 -75.93 -51.63
N LEU A 314 -1.78 -75.99 -52.20
CA LEU A 314 -2.23 -75.13 -53.28
C LEU A 314 -2.92 -73.88 -52.74
N SER A 315 -2.79 -72.75 -53.44
CA SER A 315 -3.69 -71.62 -53.26
C SER A 315 -5.10 -71.98 -53.71
N MET A 316 -6.08 -71.15 -53.34
CA MET A 316 -7.45 -71.26 -53.83
C MET A 316 -7.51 -71.25 -55.37
N GLU A 317 -6.78 -70.33 -56.00
CA GLU A 317 -6.72 -70.25 -57.47
C GLU A 317 -6.11 -71.52 -58.06
N GLY A 318 -5.04 -72.05 -57.45
CA GLY A 318 -4.44 -73.32 -57.83
C GLY A 318 -5.38 -74.52 -57.68
N LEU A 319 -6.16 -74.56 -56.59
CA LEU A 319 -7.18 -75.59 -56.36
C LEU A 319 -8.31 -75.54 -57.40
N LEU A 320 -8.79 -74.34 -57.72
CA LEU A 320 -9.83 -74.16 -58.74
C LEU A 320 -9.34 -74.61 -60.13
N LYS A 321 -8.13 -74.22 -60.53
CA LYS A 321 -7.53 -74.67 -61.80
C LYS A 321 -7.31 -76.18 -61.84
N LEU A 322 -6.89 -76.76 -60.72
CA LEU A 322 -6.70 -78.20 -60.60
C LEU A 322 -8.04 -78.95 -60.67
N GLU A 323 -9.08 -78.48 -59.97
CA GLU A 323 -10.43 -79.05 -60.03
C GLU A 323 -10.98 -78.99 -61.46
N GLU A 324 -10.87 -77.84 -62.11
CA GLU A 324 -11.34 -77.65 -63.49
C GLU A 324 -10.62 -78.60 -64.45
N LYS A 325 -9.31 -78.76 -64.29
CA LYS A 325 -8.52 -79.68 -65.11
C LYS A 325 -8.88 -81.14 -64.83
N MET A 326 -9.03 -81.53 -63.57
CA MET A 326 -9.47 -82.88 -63.19
C MET A 326 -10.85 -83.21 -63.73
N SER A 327 -11.78 -82.25 -63.62
CA SER A 327 -13.15 -82.37 -64.15
C SER A 327 -13.14 -82.59 -65.66
N ARG A 328 -12.35 -81.81 -66.40
CA ARG A 328 -12.20 -81.97 -67.87
C ARG A 328 -11.66 -83.35 -68.25
N VAL A 329 -10.58 -83.79 -67.60
CA VAL A 329 -9.97 -85.10 -67.87
C VAL A 329 -10.94 -86.23 -67.53
N GLN A 330 -11.64 -86.14 -66.39
CA GLN A 330 -12.63 -87.13 -65.97
C GLN A 330 -13.80 -87.22 -66.97
N GLN A 331 -14.34 -86.07 -67.42
CA GLN A 331 -15.44 -86.03 -68.39
C GLN A 331 -15.02 -86.61 -69.75
N GLY A 332 -13.84 -86.24 -70.26
CA GLY A 332 -13.28 -86.79 -71.50
C GLY A 332 -13.10 -88.31 -71.39
N PHE A 333 -12.48 -88.77 -70.30
CA PHE A 333 -12.26 -90.19 -70.05
C PHE A 333 -13.56 -90.99 -69.95
N TYR A 334 -14.59 -90.45 -69.31
CA TYR A 334 -15.92 -91.07 -69.24
C TYR A 334 -16.56 -91.19 -70.62
N HIS A 335 -16.46 -90.15 -71.45
CA HIS A 335 -16.97 -90.15 -72.82
C HIS A 335 -16.30 -91.21 -73.67
N ASP A 336 -14.95 -91.23 -73.70
CA ASP A 336 -14.14 -92.17 -74.46
C ASP A 336 -14.42 -93.61 -74.05
N ARG A 337 -14.54 -93.87 -72.75
CA ARG A 337 -14.89 -95.19 -72.23
C ARG A 337 -16.27 -95.64 -72.69
N LYS A 338 -17.28 -94.78 -72.61
CA LYS A 338 -18.64 -95.07 -73.06
C LYS A 338 -18.69 -95.36 -74.56
N GLU A 339 -17.95 -94.58 -75.35
CA GLU A 339 -17.81 -94.79 -76.78
C GLU A 339 -17.14 -96.14 -77.09
N MET A 340 -16.02 -96.46 -76.43
CA MET A 340 -15.35 -97.74 -76.58
C MET A 340 -16.24 -98.92 -76.22
N ASN A 341 -17.02 -98.83 -75.12
CA ASN A 341 -17.93 -99.89 -74.72
C ASN A 341 -19.05 -100.11 -75.77
N THR A 342 -19.53 -99.02 -76.37
CA THR A 342 -20.50 -99.08 -77.48
C THR A 342 -19.89 -99.73 -78.71
N ARG A 343 -18.66 -99.36 -79.09
CA ARG A 343 -17.91 -99.95 -80.20
C ARG A 343 -17.57 -101.43 -79.95
N LEU A 344 -17.34 -101.84 -78.70
CA LEU A 344 -17.08 -103.25 -78.36
C LEU A 344 -18.33 -104.11 -78.46
N THR A 345 -19.49 -103.55 -78.09
CA THR A 345 -20.78 -104.25 -78.20
C THR A 345 -21.10 -104.58 -79.66
N SER A 346 -20.69 -103.73 -80.62
CA SER A 346 -20.92 -103.98 -82.06
C SER A 346 -19.95 -104.99 -82.69
N LEU A 347 -18.84 -105.35 -82.02
CA LEU A 347 -17.85 -106.31 -82.51
C LEU A 347 -18.18 -107.77 -82.14
N GLY A 348 -19.21 -108.02 -81.33
CA GLY A 348 -19.63 -109.35 -80.91
C GLY A 348 -18.71 -109.99 -79.86
N ASP A 349 -18.88 -111.29 -79.60
CA ASP A 349 -18.07 -112.01 -78.61
C ASP A 349 -16.95 -112.80 -79.30
N GLY A 350 -15.71 -112.45 -78.97
CA GLY A 350 -14.49 -113.13 -79.41
C GLY A 350 -13.40 -113.03 -78.34
N GLU A 351 -12.40 -113.93 -78.36
CA GLU A 351 -11.36 -113.98 -77.32
C GLU A 351 -10.60 -112.66 -77.17
N HIS A 352 -10.28 -111.99 -78.28
CA HIS A 352 -9.62 -110.68 -78.28
C HIS A 352 -10.56 -109.54 -77.83
N VAL A 353 -11.85 -109.63 -78.15
CA VAL A 353 -12.86 -108.68 -77.65
C VAL A 353 -13.03 -108.83 -76.14
N SER A 354 -12.96 -110.06 -75.61
CA SER A 354 -12.97 -110.33 -74.17
C SER A 354 -11.78 -109.71 -73.45
N LYS A 355 -10.57 -109.78 -74.04
CA LYS A 355 -9.36 -109.12 -73.52
C LYS A 355 -9.51 -107.59 -73.50
N ILE A 356 -10.10 -106.99 -74.54
CA ILE A 356 -10.37 -105.54 -74.55
C ILE A 356 -11.45 -105.17 -73.53
N ARG A 357 -12.53 -105.96 -73.42
CA ARG A 357 -13.58 -105.75 -72.41
C ARG A 357 -13.00 -105.78 -71.00
N ALA A 358 -12.07 -106.69 -70.71
CA ALA A 358 -11.35 -106.72 -69.44
C ALA A 358 -10.50 -105.46 -69.19
N GLN A 359 -9.89 -104.89 -70.22
CA GLN A 359 -9.12 -103.64 -70.10
C GLN A 359 -10.03 -102.41 -69.93
N VAL A 360 -11.19 -102.36 -70.60
CA VAL A 360 -12.21 -101.31 -70.37
C VAL A 360 -12.79 -101.41 -68.96
N ASN A 361 -13.01 -102.61 -68.42
CA ASN A 361 -13.44 -102.77 -67.02
C ASN A 361 -12.39 -102.26 -66.02
N LYS A 362 -11.08 -102.31 -66.33
CA LYS A 362 -10.06 -101.67 -65.50
C LYS A 362 -10.13 -100.14 -65.55
N MET A 363 -10.61 -99.58 -66.66
CA MET A 363 -10.90 -98.14 -66.75
C MET A 363 -12.07 -97.74 -65.83
N ASP A 364 -13.04 -98.63 -65.58
CA ASP A 364 -14.12 -98.37 -64.61
C ASP A 364 -13.57 -98.13 -63.21
N ALA A 365 -12.68 -99.01 -62.74
CA ALA A 365 -12.05 -98.88 -61.43
C ALA A 365 -11.20 -97.61 -61.34
N LEU A 366 -10.45 -97.29 -62.41
CA LEU A 366 -9.65 -96.07 -62.46
C LEU A 366 -10.53 -94.81 -62.44
N GLN A 367 -11.67 -94.82 -63.15
CA GLN A 367 -12.60 -93.70 -63.12
C GLN A 367 -13.15 -93.47 -61.71
N GLU A 368 -13.54 -94.52 -61.01
CA GLU A 368 -14.04 -94.43 -59.63
C GLU A 368 -12.97 -93.82 -58.69
N ASP A 369 -11.70 -94.18 -58.88
CA ASP A 369 -10.59 -93.62 -58.10
C ASP A 369 -10.33 -92.13 -58.47
N MET A 370 -10.44 -91.76 -59.75
CA MET A 370 -10.32 -90.36 -60.19
C MET A 370 -11.46 -89.50 -59.64
N GLU A 371 -12.68 -90.02 -59.62
CA GLU A 371 -13.86 -89.36 -59.07
C GLU A 371 -13.69 -89.11 -57.56
N LYS A 372 -13.25 -90.13 -56.81
CA LYS A 372 -12.93 -89.97 -55.38
C LYS A 372 -11.84 -88.93 -55.13
N ALA A 373 -10.80 -88.88 -55.98
CA ALA A 373 -9.73 -87.90 -55.84
C ALA A 373 -10.23 -86.46 -56.13
N GLN A 374 -11.08 -86.29 -57.15
CA GLN A 374 -11.70 -85.02 -57.48
C GLN A 374 -12.69 -84.56 -56.40
N ASP A 375 -13.56 -85.44 -55.90
CA ASP A 375 -14.52 -85.09 -54.84
C ASP A 375 -13.82 -84.58 -53.59
N ARG A 376 -12.68 -85.18 -53.22
CA ARG A 376 -11.85 -84.68 -52.11
C ARG A 376 -11.31 -83.26 -52.36
N ILE A 377 -11.04 -82.89 -53.60
CA ILE A 377 -10.57 -81.54 -53.96
C ILE A 377 -11.76 -80.58 -54.01
N ARG A 378 -12.89 -81.01 -54.58
CA ARG A 378 -14.13 -80.23 -54.61
C ARG A 378 -14.65 -79.93 -53.20
N ASP A 379 -14.69 -80.90 -52.30
CA ASP A 379 -15.13 -80.71 -50.90
C ASP A 379 -14.24 -79.68 -50.17
N LYS A 380 -12.93 -79.67 -50.48
CA LYS A 380 -12.01 -78.64 -49.96
C LYS A 380 -12.38 -77.24 -50.48
N VAL A 381 -12.66 -77.11 -51.77
CA VAL A 381 -13.00 -75.83 -52.44
C VAL A 381 -14.36 -75.30 -52.04
N GLU A 382 -15.40 -76.14 -52.07
CA GLU A 382 -16.79 -75.72 -51.95
C GLU A 382 -17.28 -75.64 -50.50
N ARG A 383 -16.70 -76.42 -49.59
CA ARG A 383 -17.15 -76.50 -48.20
C ARG A 383 -16.12 -75.99 -47.21
N GLN A 384 -14.94 -76.60 -47.22
CA GLN A 384 -13.98 -76.35 -46.16
C GLN A 384 -13.39 -74.94 -46.23
N ILE A 385 -12.99 -74.44 -47.41
CA ILE A 385 -12.41 -73.09 -47.48
C ILE A 385 -13.42 -71.98 -47.12
N PRO A 386 -14.68 -71.97 -47.60
CA PRO A 386 -15.67 -70.99 -47.15
C PRO A 386 -15.89 -71.02 -45.63
N GLN A 387 -15.92 -72.21 -45.03
CA GLN A 387 -16.02 -72.35 -43.58
C GLN A 387 -14.79 -71.77 -42.86
N ASP A 388 -13.58 -72.18 -43.28
CA ASP A 388 -12.31 -71.70 -42.71
C ASP A 388 -12.21 -70.16 -42.83
N LEU A 389 -12.66 -69.59 -43.96
CA LEU A 389 -12.66 -68.14 -44.20
C LEU A 389 -13.64 -67.40 -43.26
N ASN A 390 -14.84 -67.94 -43.07
CA ASN A 390 -15.82 -67.38 -42.15
C ASN A 390 -15.31 -67.43 -40.70
N GLU A 391 -14.69 -68.53 -40.30
CA GLU A 391 -14.05 -68.65 -38.98
C GLU A 391 -12.90 -67.65 -38.81
N LEU A 392 -12.06 -67.49 -39.83
CA LEU A 392 -10.96 -66.53 -39.81
C LEU A 392 -11.48 -65.08 -39.76
N SER A 393 -12.55 -64.76 -40.50
CA SER A 393 -13.21 -63.46 -40.47
C SER A 393 -13.77 -63.18 -39.07
N ALA A 394 -14.46 -64.14 -38.46
CA ALA A 394 -14.99 -63.99 -37.10
C ALA A 394 -13.87 -63.79 -36.07
N LYS A 395 -12.74 -64.50 -36.21
CA LYS A 395 -11.55 -64.28 -35.37
C LYS A 395 -10.94 -62.90 -35.60
N ALA A 396 -10.84 -62.44 -36.85
CA ALA A 396 -10.33 -61.11 -37.18
C ALA A 396 -11.23 -60.01 -36.61
N ASP A 397 -12.55 -60.16 -36.69
CA ASP A 397 -13.51 -59.24 -36.09
C ASP A 397 -13.39 -59.21 -34.56
N ASN A 398 -13.21 -60.37 -33.92
CA ASN A 398 -12.96 -60.44 -32.48
C ASN A 398 -11.64 -59.75 -32.09
N ILE A 399 -10.55 -59.97 -32.82
CA ILE A 399 -9.26 -59.28 -32.58
C ILE A 399 -9.41 -57.77 -32.77
N LYS A 400 -10.10 -57.34 -33.84
CA LYS A 400 -10.38 -55.92 -34.10
C LYS A 400 -11.18 -55.31 -32.96
N HIS A 401 -12.22 -56.00 -32.48
CA HIS A 401 -13.02 -55.56 -31.35
C HIS A 401 -12.16 -55.44 -30.08
N GLN A 402 -11.35 -56.45 -29.76
CA GLN A 402 -10.42 -56.42 -28.62
C GLN A 402 -9.41 -55.28 -28.71
N LEU A 403 -8.85 -55.01 -29.91
CA LEU A 403 -7.94 -53.90 -30.14
C LEU A 403 -8.63 -52.56 -29.92
N ASN A 404 -9.83 -52.37 -30.48
CA ASN A 404 -10.59 -51.14 -30.27
C ASN A 404 -10.89 -50.93 -28.79
N THR A 405 -11.36 -51.95 -28.06
CA THR A 405 -11.59 -51.84 -26.61
C THR A 405 -10.31 -51.49 -25.84
N ARG A 406 -9.15 -52.04 -26.22
CA ARG A 406 -7.87 -51.68 -25.59
C ARG A 406 -7.45 -50.24 -25.89
N VAL A 407 -7.69 -49.77 -27.12
CA VAL A 407 -7.42 -48.38 -27.50
C VAL A 407 -8.35 -47.45 -26.73
N ASP A 408 -9.65 -47.73 -26.68
CA ASP A 408 -10.64 -46.93 -25.95
C ASP A 408 -10.27 -46.82 -24.45
N ASN A 409 -9.88 -47.95 -23.83
CA ASN A 409 -9.45 -47.95 -22.42
C ASN A 409 -8.16 -47.13 -22.20
N GLU A 410 -7.16 -47.26 -23.08
CA GLU A 410 -5.93 -46.47 -22.99
C GLU A 410 -6.22 -44.97 -23.22
N GLU A 411 -7.11 -44.63 -24.16
CA GLU A 411 -7.54 -43.24 -24.39
C GLU A 411 -8.23 -42.67 -23.14
N GLU A 412 -9.09 -43.44 -22.46
CA GLU A 412 -9.75 -43.03 -21.22
C GLU A 412 -8.74 -42.83 -20.08
N GLU A 413 -7.81 -43.77 -19.87
CA GLU A 413 -6.75 -43.62 -18.86
C GLU A 413 -5.86 -42.40 -19.14
N ARG A 414 -5.50 -42.16 -20.40
CA ARG A 414 -4.72 -40.98 -20.81
C ARG A 414 -5.50 -39.69 -20.59
N TYR A 415 -6.79 -39.69 -20.90
CA TYR A 415 -7.67 -38.55 -20.66
C TYR A 415 -7.76 -38.20 -19.17
N LEU A 416 -7.94 -39.21 -18.30
CA LEU A 416 -7.94 -39.03 -16.85
C LEU A 416 -6.61 -38.49 -16.33
N ALA A 417 -5.47 -39.04 -16.77
CA ALA A 417 -4.16 -38.56 -16.37
C ALA A 417 -3.90 -37.10 -16.80
N ILE A 418 -4.35 -36.72 -18.00
CA ILE A 418 -4.29 -35.33 -18.48
C ILE A 418 -5.17 -34.43 -17.60
N LYS A 419 -6.37 -34.88 -17.24
CA LYS A 419 -7.28 -34.13 -16.38
C LYS A 419 -6.68 -33.93 -14.97
N GLU A 420 -6.10 -34.97 -14.37
CA GLU A 420 -5.39 -34.87 -13.08
C GLU A 420 -4.22 -33.88 -13.15
N LEU A 421 -3.43 -33.91 -14.23
CA LEU A 421 -2.35 -32.94 -14.45
C LEU A 421 -2.89 -31.50 -14.58
N GLN A 422 -4.02 -31.31 -15.28
CA GLN A 422 -4.67 -30.01 -15.41
C GLN A 422 -5.23 -29.50 -14.07
N GLU A 423 -5.83 -30.38 -13.26
CA GLU A 423 -6.33 -30.07 -11.92
C GLU A 423 -5.18 -29.71 -10.96
N ALA A 424 -4.09 -30.50 -10.96
CA ALA A 424 -2.89 -30.22 -10.18
C ALA A 424 -2.26 -28.87 -10.58
N PHE A 425 -2.22 -28.56 -11.88
CA PHE A 425 -1.75 -27.27 -12.39
C PHE A 425 -2.67 -26.12 -11.94
N THR A 426 -3.98 -26.32 -11.98
CA THR A 426 -4.97 -25.32 -11.55
C THR A 426 -4.89 -25.05 -10.05
N GLN A 427 -4.69 -26.08 -9.22
CA GLN A 427 -4.46 -25.92 -7.78
C GLN A 427 -3.16 -25.16 -7.48
N LEU A 428 -2.09 -25.46 -8.22
CA LEU A 428 -0.84 -24.70 -8.14
C LEU A 428 -1.06 -23.21 -8.44
N GLN A 429 -1.86 -22.91 -9.46
CA GLN A 429 -2.21 -21.55 -9.82
C GLN A 429 -3.10 -20.85 -8.77
N GLN A 430 -4.10 -21.55 -8.22
CA GLN A 430 -4.99 -21.00 -7.18
C GLN A 430 -4.28 -20.77 -5.84
N ASN A 431 -3.41 -21.69 -5.42
CA ASN A 431 -2.59 -21.51 -4.21
C ASN A 431 -1.65 -20.29 -4.33
N GLN A 432 -1.31 -19.88 -5.55
CA GLN A 432 -0.51 -18.71 -5.81
C GLN A 432 -1.28 -17.38 -5.66
N TYR A 433 -2.59 -17.37 -5.94
CA TYR A 433 -3.44 -16.19 -5.77
C TYR A 433 -4.00 -16.01 -4.34
N GLY A 434 -3.95 -17.06 -3.50
CA GLY A 434 -4.39 -17.01 -2.10
C GLY A 434 -3.31 -16.60 -1.09
N GLY A 435 -2.03 -16.62 -1.48
CA GLY A 435 -0.89 -16.21 -0.64
C GLY A 435 -0.60 -14.71 -0.77
N GLY A 436 -0.77 -13.96 0.32
CA GLY A 436 -0.70 -12.51 0.35
C GLY A 436 0.58 -11.87 -0.23
N LYS A 437 0.36 -10.77 -0.96
CA LYS A 437 1.26 -9.64 -1.30
C LYS A 437 2.68 -9.71 -0.70
N ALA A 438 3.61 -10.37 -1.40
CA ALA A 438 5.03 -10.03 -1.37
C ALA A 438 5.78 -10.74 -2.51
N ALA A 439 5.89 -10.10 -3.70
CA ALA A 439 7.03 -10.21 -4.64
C ALA A 439 6.65 -9.72 -6.05
N ALA A 440 6.57 -8.40 -6.25
CA ALA A 440 6.27 -7.78 -7.55
C ALA A 440 7.35 -8.02 -8.64
N SER A 441 8.48 -8.68 -8.32
CA SER A 441 9.56 -8.99 -9.26
C SER A 441 9.54 -10.44 -9.78
N SER A 442 8.94 -11.38 -9.04
CA SER A 442 8.85 -12.81 -9.45
C SER A 442 7.64 -13.06 -10.36
N ASP A 443 6.63 -12.20 -10.24
CA ASP A 443 5.35 -12.28 -10.97
C ASP A 443 5.52 -12.12 -12.48
N ALA A 444 6.43 -11.24 -12.92
CA ALA A 444 6.65 -11.00 -14.35
C ALA A 444 7.39 -12.16 -15.04
N GLN A 445 8.26 -12.86 -14.32
CA GLN A 445 9.01 -13.99 -14.84
C GLN A 445 8.13 -15.24 -14.90
N MET A 446 7.36 -15.53 -13.84
CA MET A 446 6.41 -16.65 -13.87
C MET A 446 5.28 -16.46 -14.88
N LYS A 447 4.80 -15.22 -15.08
CA LYS A 447 3.80 -14.95 -16.13
C LYS A 447 4.35 -15.24 -17.53
N ARG A 448 5.63 -14.93 -17.78
CA ARG A 448 6.33 -15.31 -19.02
C ARG A 448 6.46 -16.82 -19.15
N ASP A 449 6.85 -17.53 -18.10
CA ASP A 449 6.99 -18.98 -18.12
C ASP A 449 5.63 -19.68 -18.33
N VAL A 450 4.56 -19.14 -17.76
CA VAL A 450 3.17 -19.60 -17.99
C VAL A 450 2.70 -19.33 -19.42
N ASP A 451 3.02 -18.17 -19.98
CA ASP A 451 2.70 -17.84 -21.36
C ASP A 451 3.50 -18.72 -22.35
N GLU A 452 4.78 -19.00 -22.06
CA GLU A 452 5.58 -19.98 -22.83
C GLU A 452 4.99 -21.39 -22.74
N CYS A 453 4.55 -21.82 -21.56
CA CYS A 453 3.94 -23.13 -21.38
C CYS A 453 2.59 -23.22 -22.12
N LYS A 454 1.77 -22.16 -22.12
CA LYS A 454 0.55 -22.07 -22.94
C LYS A 454 0.85 -22.14 -24.43
N ILE A 455 1.90 -21.45 -24.90
CA ILE A 455 2.33 -21.51 -26.30
C ILE A 455 2.81 -22.93 -26.65
N ALA A 456 3.56 -23.58 -25.75
CA ALA A 456 4.02 -24.96 -25.93
C ALA A 456 2.85 -25.96 -26.01
N ILE A 457 1.86 -25.84 -25.11
CA ILE A 457 0.63 -26.65 -25.13
C ILE A 457 -0.15 -26.42 -26.43
N LYS A 458 -0.29 -25.16 -26.88
CA LYS A 458 -0.96 -24.85 -28.13
C LYS A 458 -0.24 -25.44 -29.34
N LYS A 459 1.09 -25.33 -29.40
CA LYS A 459 1.91 -25.96 -30.44
C LYS A 459 1.82 -27.48 -30.41
N LEU A 460 1.76 -28.09 -29.22
CA LEU A 460 1.58 -29.52 -29.07
C LEU A 460 0.20 -29.96 -29.59
N ALA A 461 -0.86 -29.23 -29.26
CA ALA A 461 -2.20 -29.48 -29.78
C ALA A 461 -2.28 -29.31 -31.31
N GLU A 462 -1.63 -28.29 -31.88
CA GLU A 462 -1.51 -28.08 -33.32
C GLU A 462 -0.70 -29.20 -34.00
N SER A 463 0.38 -29.66 -33.37
CA SER A 463 1.19 -30.79 -33.84
C SER A 463 0.40 -32.09 -33.82
N VAL A 464 -0.35 -32.38 -32.75
CA VAL A 464 -1.22 -33.56 -32.65
C VAL A 464 -2.31 -33.52 -33.71
N THR A 465 -2.92 -32.34 -33.94
CA THR A 465 -3.91 -32.16 -35.02
C THR A 465 -3.29 -32.39 -36.40
N THR A 466 -2.07 -31.91 -36.62
CA THR A 466 -1.34 -32.12 -37.88
C THR A 466 -1.01 -33.60 -38.09
N VAL A 467 -0.52 -34.30 -37.06
CA VAL A 467 -0.24 -35.74 -37.10
C VAL A 467 -1.52 -36.53 -37.33
N LYS A 468 -2.63 -36.18 -36.67
CA LYS A 468 -3.95 -36.75 -36.93
C LYS A 468 -4.34 -36.60 -38.40
N ASN A 469 -4.26 -35.39 -38.95
CA ASN A 469 -4.62 -35.14 -40.34
C ASN A 469 -3.72 -35.91 -41.33
N VAL A 470 -2.43 -36.06 -41.02
CA VAL A 470 -1.50 -36.86 -41.84
C VAL A 470 -1.83 -38.36 -41.75
N LEU A 471 -2.16 -38.86 -40.57
CA LEU A 471 -2.58 -40.26 -40.36
C LEU A 471 -3.91 -40.55 -41.04
N ASP A 472 -4.93 -39.71 -40.85
CA ASP A 472 -6.22 -39.83 -41.52
C ASP A 472 -6.06 -39.85 -43.03
N LYS A 473 -5.20 -38.97 -43.58
CA LYS A 473 -4.89 -38.96 -45.02
C LYS A 473 -4.17 -40.23 -45.47
N LYS A 474 -3.16 -40.71 -44.73
CA LYS A 474 -2.46 -41.97 -45.02
C LYS A 474 -3.41 -43.17 -44.98
N ILE A 475 -4.28 -43.23 -43.99
CA ILE A 475 -5.29 -44.29 -43.85
C ILE A 475 -6.24 -44.24 -45.04
N THR A 476 -6.71 -43.06 -45.42
CA THR A 476 -7.61 -42.88 -46.57
C THR A 476 -6.93 -43.31 -47.87
N ASP A 477 -5.69 -42.87 -48.10
CA ASP A 477 -4.90 -43.21 -49.29
C ASP A 477 -4.62 -44.71 -49.36
N GLU A 478 -4.26 -45.34 -48.24
CA GLU A 478 -4.00 -46.79 -48.17
C GLU A 478 -5.28 -47.61 -48.35
N THR A 479 -6.40 -47.15 -47.79
CA THR A 479 -7.72 -47.79 -47.99
C THR A 479 -8.09 -47.76 -49.46
N LYS A 480 -7.95 -46.60 -50.12
CA LYS A 480 -8.24 -46.44 -51.54
C LYS A 480 -7.31 -47.29 -52.40
N ARG A 481 -6.03 -47.36 -52.07
CA ARG A 481 -5.05 -48.21 -52.79
C ARG A 481 -5.42 -49.68 -52.70
N ARG A 482 -5.85 -50.15 -51.52
CA ARG A 482 -6.34 -51.53 -51.34
C ARG A 482 -7.62 -51.80 -52.11
N GLU A 483 -8.56 -50.85 -52.17
CA GLU A 483 -9.75 -50.97 -53.02
C GLU A 483 -9.37 -51.08 -54.51
N ASP A 484 -8.43 -50.26 -54.97
CA ASP A 484 -7.92 -50.31 -56.35
C ASP A 484 -7.21 -51.64 -56.65
N ASP A 485 -6.38 -52.15 -55.73
CA ASP A 485 -5.73 -53.46 -55.88
C ASP A 485 -6.75 -54.60 -55.91
N VAL A 486 -7.77 -54.57 -55.04
CA VAL A 486 -8.88 -55.54 -55.04
C VAL A 486 -9.67 -55.46 -56.34
N ASN A 487 -9.93 -54.25 -56.85
CA ASN A 487 -10.62 -54.05 -58.12
C ASN A 487 -9.78 -54.54 -59.31
N SER A 488 -8.47 -54.33 -59.27
CA SER A 488 -7.52 -54.80 -60.29
C SER A 488 -7.45 -56.34 -60.30
N LEU A 489 -7.36 -56.96 -59.12
CA LEU A 489 -7.45 -58.42 -58.96
C LEU A 489 -8.79 -58.96 -59.44
N ARG A 490 -9.91 -58.30 -59.10
CA ARG A 490 -11.24 -58.68 -59.62
C ARG A 490 -11.32 -58.62 -61.15
N ARG A 491 -10.69 -57.62 -61.77
CA ARG A 491 -10.62 -57.52 -63.25
C ARG A 491 -9.75 -58.61 -63.87
N GLN A 492 -8.63 -58.97 -63.24
CA GLN A 492 -7.76 -60.06 -63.70
C GLN A 492 -8.38 -61.45 -63.52
N VAL A 493 -9.25 -61.62 -62.52
CA VAL A 493 -9.96 -62.90 -62.26
C VAL A 493 -11.26 -63.00 -63.08
N GLY A 494 -11.83 -61.88 -63.51
CA GLY A 494 -13.02 -61.82 -64.35
C GLY A 494 -12.78 -61.82 -65.86
N SER A 495 -11.51 -61.85 -66.30
CA SER A 495 -11.06 -62.04 -67.68
C SER A 495 -10.37 -63.39 -67.82
#